data_AF-Q9HKU2-F1
#
_entry.id   AF-Q9HKU2-F1
#
_cell.length_a   1.000
_cell.length_b   1.000
_cell.length_c   1.000
_cell.angle_alpha   90.00
_cell.angle_beta   90.00
_cell.angle_gamma   90.00
#
_symmetry.space_group_name_H-M   'P 1'
#
loop_
_entity.id
_entity.type
_entity.pdbx_description
1 polymer ?
#
loop_
_entity_poly.entity_id
_entity_poly.type
_entity_poly.pdbx_seq_one_letter_code
_entity_poly.pdbx_strand_id
1 'polypeptide(L)'
;MDVTPLIIKTFGYIIEALLVVSIILDIGYAIYDIYLMRSEGLEALSYSLVENAFFALVLLELYLGAHDFVVRSPSGLRHVVEAGLSYIIREIIVDISTGIKDIYSLSALAIVIVSLAVTLYFLSSSEKWHDTPKS
;
A
#
# COMPACT_ATOMS: atom_id res chain seq x y z
N MET A 1 -15.45 -30.32 -4.82
CA MET A 1 -14.19 -29.72 -4.33
C MET A 1 -14.41 -28.21 -4.29
N ASP A 2 -14.35 -27.61 -3.11
CA ASP A 2 -14.46 -26.15 -2.99
C ASP A 2 -13.21 -25.51 -3.61
N VAL A 3 -13.40 -24.85 -4.76
CA VAL A 3 -12.34 -24.16 -5.52
C VAL A 3 -12.04 -22.77 -4.95
N THR A 4 -12.95 -22.22 -4.14
CA THR A 4 -12.84 -20.93 -3.47
C THR A 4 -11.51 -20.72 -2.72
N PRO A 5 -11.04 -21.65 -1.85
CA PRO A 5 -9.76 -21.48 -1.16
C PRO A 5 -8.54 -21.52 -2.11
N LEU A 6 -8.64 -22.26 -3.23
CA LEU A 6 -7.58 -22.32 -4.23
C LEU A 6 -7.47 -21.01 -5.01
N ILE A 7 -8.61 -20.44 -5.40
CA ILE A 7 -8.69 -19.16 -6.12
C ILE A 7 -8.11 -18.04 -5.23
N ILE A 8 -8.53 -17.95 -3.98
CA ILE A 8 -8.07 -16.92 -3.04
C ILE A 8 -6.55 -16.98 -2.84
N LYS A 9 -5.99 -18.18 -2.62
CA LYS A 9 -4.53 -18.34 -2.49
C LYS A 9 -3.78 -17.96 -3.77
N THR A 10 -4.31 -18.33 -4.93
CA THR A 10 -3.70 -17.99 -6.22
C THR A 10 -3.64 -16.48 -6.42
N PHE A 11 -4.74 -15.77 -6.13
CA PHE A 11 -4.76 -14.30 -6.17
C PHE A 11 -3.76 -13.67 -5.19
N GLY A 12 -3.65 -14.20 -3.98
CA GLY A 12 -2.69 -13.71 -3.00
C GLY A 12 -1.23 -13.87 -3.46
N TYR A 13 -0.87 -15.01 -4.04
CA TYR A 13 0.48 -15.21 -4.61
C TYR A 13 0.77 -14.28 -5.81
N ILE A 14 -0.24 -13.98 -6.63
CA ILE A 14 -0.08 -13.01 -7.73
C ILE A 14 0.22 -11.62 -7.16
N ILE A 15 -0.52 -11.19 -6.13
CA ILE A 15 -0.29 -9.90 -5.46
C ILE A 15 1.10 -9.86 -4.83
N GLU A 16 1.49 -10.92 -4.13
CA GLU A 16 2.81 -11.04 -3.52
C GLU A 16 3.93 -10.92 -4.58
N ALA A 17 3.81 -11.62 -5.71
CA ALA A 17 4.78 -11.54 -6.80
C ALA A 17 4.86 -10.13 -7.41
N LEU A 18 3.70 -9.46 -7.60
CA LEU A 18 3.67 -8.08 -8.08
C LEU A 18 4.35 -7.13 -7.10
N LEU A 19 4.12 -7.30 -5.79
CA LEU A 19 4.74 -6.46 -4.76
C LEU A 19 6.27 -6.64 -4.74
N VAL A 20 6.77 -7.87 -4.86
CA VAL A 20 8.21 -8.12 -4.96
C VAL A 20 8.81 -7.42 -6.18
N VAL A 21 8.16 -7.51 -7.34
CA VAL A 21 8.61 -6.81 -8.55
C VAL A 21 8.59 -5.29 -8.34
N SER A 22 7.53 -4.75 -7.73
CA SER A 22 7.43 -3.32 -7.42
C SER A 22 8.55 -2.85 -6.50
N ILE A 23 8.90 -3.62 -5.45
CA ILE A 23 10.02 -3.29 -4.55
C ILE A 23 11.35 -3.26 -5.32
N ILE A 24 11.59 -4.24 -6.20
CA ILE A 24 12.82 -4.28 -7.00
C ILE A 24 12.90 -3.07 -7.94
N LEU A 25 11.80 -2.75 -8.62
CA LEU A 25 11.74 -1.61 -9.53
C LEU A 25 11.90 -0.29 -8.77
N ASP A 26 11.25 -0.14 -7.62
CA ASP A 26 11.35 1.04 -6.76
C ASP A 26 12.79 1.31 -6.31
N ILE A 27 13.48 0.28 -5.81
CA ILE A 27 14.91 0.39 -5.48
C ILE A 27 15.73 0.83 -6.71
N GLY A 28 15.43 0.26 -7.88
CA GLY A 28 16.08 0.65 -9.14
C GLY A 28 15.84 2.11 -9.52
N TYR A 29 14.59 2.58 -9.38
CA TYR A 29 14.20 3.97 -9.63
C TYR A 29 14.86 4.92 -8.64
N ALA A 30 14.86 4.60 -7.36
CA ALA A 30 15.51 5.41 -6.33
C ALA A 30 17.01 5.58 -6.61
N ILE A 31 17.71 4.52 -7.00
CA ILE A 31 19.14 4.58 -7.39
C ILE A 31 19.33 5.47 -8.63
N TYR A 32 18.46 5.33 -9.63
CA TYR A 32 18.51 6.14 -10.84
C TYR A 32 18.26 7.63 -10.55
N ASP A 33 17.32 7.93 -9.67
CA ASP A 33 16.95 9.29 -9.29
C ASP A 33 18.09 10.00 -8.54
N ILE A 34 18.72 9.31 -7.58
CA ILE A 34 19.94 9.78 -6.90
C ILE A 34 21.05 10.12 -7.91
N TYR A 35 21.20 9.31 -8.97
CA TYR A 35 22.22 9.54 -9.99
C TYR A 35 21.95 10.81 -10.80
N LEU A 36 20.70 11.06 -11.19
CA LEU A 36 20.29 12.25 -11.94
C LEU A 36 20.33 13.52 -11.08
N MET A 37 19.77 13.47 -9.88
CA MET A 37 19.65 14.63 -8.98
C MET A 37 20.97 15.03 -8.33
N ARG A 38 22.07 14.31 -8.60
CA ARG A 38 23.40 14.63 -8.07
C ARG A 38 23.84 16.07 -8.31
N SER A 39 23.39 16.69 -9.41
CA SER A 39 23.69 18.09 -9.74
C SER A 39 22.73 19.13 -9.16
N GLU A 40 21.60 18.72 -8.60
CA GLU A 40 20.51 19.61 -8.17
C GLU A 40 20.65 20.11 -6.72
N GLY A 41 21.66 19.62 -6.00
CA GLY A 41 21.99 20.06 -4.64
C GLY A 41 21.47 19.11 -3.55
N LEU A 42 21.93 19.36 -2.32
CA LEU A 42 21.73 18.46 -1.18
C LEU A 42 20.26 18.40 -0.72
N GLU A 43 19.51 19.48 -0.91
CA GLU A 43 18.10 19.58 -0.52
C GLU A 43 17.22 18.68 -1.39
N ALA A 44 17.34 18.79 -2.72
CA ALA A 44 16.59 17.95 -3.67
C ALA A 44 16.88 16.45 -3.46
N LEU A 45 18.16 16.09 -3.27
CA LEU A 45 18.57 14.73 -2.93
C LEU A 45 17.94 14.23 -1.63
N SER A 46 17.88 15.08 -0.59
CA SER A 46 17.30 14.68 0.69
C SER A 46 15.79 14.45 0.62
N TYR A 47 15.06 15.26 -0.15
CA TYR A 47 13.62 15.06 -0.38
C TYR A 47 13.34 13.77 -1.15
N SER A 48 14.03 13.55 -2.28
CA SER A 48 13.88 12.34 -3.09
C SER A 48 14.22 11.07 -2.29
N LEU A 49 15.30 11.09 -1.50
CA LEU A 49 15.69 9.95 -0.66
C LEU A 49 14.62 9.62 0.39
N VAL A 50 14.08 10.64 1.06
CA VAL A 50 13.03 10.45 2.06
C VAL A 50 11.76 9.92 1.40
N GLU A 51 11.38 10.47 0.25
CA GLU A 51 10.19 10.05 -0.49
C GLU A 51 10.24 8.58 -0.89
N ASN A 52 11.33 8.18 -1.54
CA ASN A 52 11.58 6.82 -1.98
C ASN A 52 11.70 5.84 -0.79
N ALA A 53 12.38 6.23 0.29
CA ALA A 53 12.54 5.35 1.46
C ALA A 53 11.21 4.99 2.13
N PHE A 54 10.30 5.95 2.23
CA PHE A 54 8.98 5.67 2.79
C PHE A 54 8.09 4.87 1.82
N PHE A 55 8.20 5.09 0.50
CA PHE A 55 7.47 4.28 -0.45
C PHE A 55 7.92 2.82 -0.40
N ALA A 56 9.23 2.57 -0.30
CA ALA A 56 9.79 1.24 -0.08
C ALA A 56 9.27 0.60 1.23
N LEU A 57 9.18 1.36 2.33
CA LEU A 57 8.62 0.88 3.60
C LEU A 57 7.16 0.44 3.45
N VAL A 58 6.36 1.19 2.71
CA VAL A 58 4.96 0.84 2.43
C VAL A 58 4.86 -0.41 1.59
N LEU A 59 5.65 -0.52 0.51
CA LEU A 59 5.63 -1.71 -0.33
C LEU A 59 6.00 -2.95 0.48
N LEU A 60 6.92 -2.81 1.45
CA LEU A 60 7.26 -3.86 2.39
C LEU A 60 6.11 -4.19 3.35
N GLU A 61 5.40 -3.20 3.90
CA GLU A 61 4.21 -3.42 4.74
C GLU A 61 3.08 -4.13 3.96
N LEU A 62 2.83 -3.71 2.72
CA LEU A 62 1.87 -4.35 1.83
C LEU A 62 2.29 -5.80 1.51
N TYR A 63 3.58 -6.03 1.28
CA TYR A 63 4.13 -7.37 1.06
C TYR A 63 3.90 -8.25 2.29
N LEU A 64 4.24 -7.77 3.49
CA LEU A 64 4.04 -8.52 4.73
C LEU A 64 2.55 -8.82 4.96
N GLY A 65 1.67 -7.84 4.74
CA GLY A 65 0.22 -8.06 4.83
C GLY A 65 -0.29 -9.07 3.83
N ALA A 66 0.17 -9.02 2.57
CA ALA A 66 -0.23 -9.95 1.52
C ALA A 66 0.30 -11.37 1.80
N HIS A 67 1.54 -11.48 2.26
CA HIS A 67 2.15 -12.74 2.66
C HIS A 67 1.42 -13.37 3.85
N ASP A 68 1.09 -12.58 4.88
CA ASP A 68 0.30 -13.06 6.02
C ASP A 68 -1.12 -13.49 5.61
N PHE A 69 -1.73 -12.81 4.64
CA PHE A 69 -3.02 -13.23 4.07
C PHE A 69 -2.94 -14.59 3.38
N VAL A 70 -1.89 -14.81 2.58
CA VAL A 70 -1.66 -16.08 1.85
C VAL A 70 -1.37 -17.23 2.81
N VAL A 71 -0.57 -16.98 3.84
CA VAL A 71 -0.02 -18.02 4.73
C VAL A 71 -0.92 -18.29 5.95
N ARG A 72 -1.49 -17.28 6.60
CA ARG A 72 -2.01 -17.41 7.97
C ARG A 72 -3.53 -17.37 8.11
N SER A 73 -4.29 -16.52 7.42
CA SER A 73 -5.77 -16.41 7.57
C SER A 73 -6.31 -15.15 6.84
N PRO A 74 -7.63 -15.02 6.56
CA PRO A 74 -8.27 -13.78 6.06
C PRO A 74 -7.97 -12.49 6.83
N SER A 75 -7.50 -12.58 8.08
CA SER A 75 -7.07 -11.43 8.88
C SER A 75 -5.92 -10.63 8.26
N GLY A 76 -5.10 -11.25 7.40
CA GLY A 76 -4.03 -10.55 6.67
C GLY A 76 -4.55 -9.49 5.70
N LEU A 77 -5.77 -9.67 5.17
CA LEU A 77 -6.37 -8.70 4.23
C LEU A 77 -6.60 -7.34 4.91
N ARG A 78 -6.95 -7.33 6.20
CA ARG A 78 -7.12 -6.10 6.97
C ARG A 78 -5.80 -5.35 7.12
N HIS A 79 -4.70 -6.07 7.40
CA HIS A 79 -3.36 -5.48 7.46
C HIS A 79 -2.95 -4.84 6.13
N VAL A 80 -3.25 -5.50 5.00
CA VAL A 80 -2.98 -4.94 3.66
C VAL A 80 -3.72 -3.62 3.45
N VAL A 81 -5.00 -3.58 3.83
CA VAL A 81 -5.82 -2.38 3.63
C VAL A 81 -5.40 -1.25 4.59
N GLU A 82 -5.03 -1.57 5.83
CA GLU A 82 -4.49 -0.61 6.80
C GLU A 82 -3.14 -0.02 6.34
N ALA A 83 -2.23 -0.85 5.81
CA ALA A 83 -0.96 -0.40 5.22
C ALA A 83 -1.18 0.48 3.98
N GLY A 84 -2.10 0.09 3.09
CA GLY A 84 -2.47 0.90 1.93
C GLY A 84 -3.08 2.26 2.30
N LEU A 85 -3.88 2.31 3.36
CA LEU A 85 -4.44 3.57 3.88
C LEU A 85 -3.35 4.47 4.47
N SER A 86 -2.41 3.89 5.24
CA SER A 86 -1.26 4.59 5.83
C SER A 86 -0.41 5.26 4.75
N TYR A 87 -0.14 4.55 3.65
CA TYR A 87 0.60 5.09 2.52
C TYR A 87 -0.07 6.32 1.90
N ILE A 88 -1.36 6.24 1.61
CA ILE A 88 -2.05 7.35 0.92
C ILE A 88 -2.15 8.56 1.83
N ILE A 89 -2.38 8.37 3.13
CA ILE A 89 -2.34 9.45 4.10
C ILE A 89 -0.95 10.11 4.10
N ARG A 90 0.12 9.31 4.05
CA ARG A 90 1.48 9.83 3.94
C ARG A 90 1.67 10.63 2.65
N GLU A 91 1.24 10.11 1.51
CA GLU A 91 1.39 10.78 0.21
C GLU A 91 0.71 12.16 0.21
N ILE A 92 -0.50 12.23 0.78
CA ILE A 92 -1.22 13.50 0.96
C ILE A 92 -0.44 14.47 1.86
N ILE A 93 0.17 13.98 2.94
CA ILE A 93 0.98 14.83 3.83
C ILE A 93 2.21 15.36 3.08
N VAL A 94 2.87 14.51 2.29
CA VAL A 94 4.04 14.90 1.48
C VAL A 94 3.64 15.94 0.44
N ASP A 95 2.59 15.70 -0.36
CA ASP A 95 2.08 16.62 -1.38
C ASP A 95 1.69 17.99 -0.79
N ILE A 96 1.01 18.00 0.36
CA ILE A 96 0.65 19.24 1.06
C ILE A 96 1.91 19.98 1.53
N SER A 97 2.93 19.25 2.00
CA SER A 97 4.17 19.81 2.55
C SER A 97 5.12 20.34 1.47
N THR A 98 5.13 19.72 0.30
CA THR A 98 5.93 20.15 -0.87
C THR A 98 5.22 21.25 -1.68
N GLY A 99 3.94 21.54 -1.36
CA GLY A 99 3.16 22.59 -2.01
C GLY A 99 2.61 22.21 -3.38
N ILE A 100 2.68 20.93 -3.75
CA ILE A 100 2.09 20.40 -4.97
C ILE A 100 0.57 20.31 -4.74
N LYS A 101 -0.16 21.26 -5.35
CA LYS A 101 -1.63 21.38 -5.24
C LYS A 101 -2.33 21.02 -6.55
N ASP A 102 -1.77 20.09 -7.31
CA ASP A 102 -2.44 19.67 -8.54
C ASP A 102 -3.73 18.93 -8.18
N ILE A 103 -4.84 19.41 -8.72
CA ILE A 103 -6.18 18.93 -8.38
C ILE A 103 -6.40 17.50 -8.89
N TYR A 104 -5.66 17.12 -9.94
CA TYR A 104 -5.69 15.78 -10.51
C TYR A 104 -5.02 14.75 -9.58
N SER A 105 -3.84 15.06 -9.02
CA SER A 105 -3.17 14.19 -8.05
C SER A 105 -3.99 14.01 -6.77
N LEU A 106 -4.53 15.11 -6.22
CA LEU A 106 -5.36 15.07 -5.02
C LEU A 106 -6.66 14.29 -5.22
N SER A 107 -7.30 14.40 -6.39
CA SER A 107 -8.53 13.66 -6.69
C SER A 107 -8.28 12.17 -6.92
N ALA A 108 -7.14 11.80 -7.53
CA ALA A 108 -6.73 10.40 -7.64
C ALA A 108 -6.53 9.77 -6.26
N LEU A 109 -5.81 10.44 -5.35
CA LEU A 109 -5.59 9.96 -3.98
C LEU A 109 -6.90 9.83 -3.21
N ALA A 110 -7.83 10.78 -3.36
CA ALA A 110 -9.15 10.74 -2.73
C ALA A 110 -9.98 9.53 -3.17
N ILE A 111 -9.95 9.16 -4.47
CA ILE A 111 -10.66 7.98 -4.99
C ILE A 111 -10.13 6.70 -4.36
N VAL A 112 -8.80 6.60 -4.21
CA VAL A 112 -8.18 5.41 -3.60
C VAL A 112 -8.53 5.33 -2.11
N ILE A 113 -8.54 6.46 -1.37
CA ILE A 113 -8.99 6.49 0.04
C ILE A 113 -10.42 6.00 0.17
N VAL A 114 -11.34 6.53 -0.64
CA VAL A 114 -12.75 6.15 -0.57
C VAL A 114 -12.90 4.66 -0.85
N SER A 115 -12.16 4.14 -1.84
CA SER A 115 -12.18 2.72 -2.18
C SER A 115 -11.69 1.85 -1.01
N LEU A 116 -10.56 2.20 -0.38
CA LEU A 116 -10.03 1.48 0.77
C LEU A 116 -10.90 1.59 2.01
N ALA A 117 -11.46 2.77 2.29
CA ALA A 117 -12.38 2.99 3.40
C ALA A 117 -13.66 2.15 3.25
N VAL A 118 -14.19 2.05 2.02
CA VAL A 118 -15.32 1.16 1.71
C VAL A 118 -14.92 -0.30 1.90
N THR A 119 -13.75 -0.72 1.45
CA THR A 119 -13.23 -2.08 1.68
C THR A 119 -13.11 -2.40 3.18
N LEU A 120 -12.56 -1.49 4.00
CA LEU A 120 -12.48 -1.65 5.45
C LEU A 120 -13.86 -1.75 6.10
N TYR A 121 -14.81 -0.93 5.65
CA TYR A 121 -16.17 -0.95 6.19
C TYR A 121 -16.85 -2.30 5.98
N PHE A 122 -16.71 -2.90 4.79
CA PHE A 122 -17.25 -4.23 4.51
C PHE A 122 -16.52 -5.34 5.27
N LEU A 123 -15.18 -5.25 5.39
CA LEU A 123 -14.41 -6.21 6.17
C LEU A 123 -14.78 -6.17 7.65
N SER A 124 -14.84 -4.98 8.25
CA SER A 124 -15.23 -4.77 9.66
C SER A 124 -16.68 -5.18 9.92
N SER A 125 -17.60 -4.91 8.98
CA SER A 125 -19.00 -5.32 9.13
C SER A 125 -19.17 -6.84 9.05
N SER A 126 -18.35 -7.56 8.28
CA SER A 126 -18.40 -9.03 8.21
C SER A 126 -17.98 -9.70 9.52
N GLU A 127 -17.09 -9.06 10.29
CA GLU A 127 -16.57 -9.56 11.57
C GLU A 127 -17.63 -9.46 12.69
N LYS A 128 -18.44 -8.38 12.70
CA LYS A 128 -19.54 -8.17 13.66
C LYS A 128 -20.64 -9.25 13.62
N TRP A 129 -20.81 -9.95 12.51
CA TRP A 129 -21.79 -11.03 12.41
C TRP A 129 -21.33 -12.33 13.08
N HIS A 130 -20.02 -12.52 13.27
CA HIS A 130 -19.47 -13.73 13.91
C HIS A 130 -19.47 -13.67 15.44
N ASP A 131 -19.58 -12.47 16.03
CA ASP A 131 -19.59 -12.24 17.48
C ASP A 131 -21.00 -12.03 18.08
N THR A 132 -22.07 -12.28 17.32
CA THR A 132 -23.41 -12.33 17.92
C THR A 132 -23.56 -13.63 18.72
N PRO A 133 -23.70 -13.59 20.06
CA PRO A 133 -24.04 -14.79 20.80
C PRO A 133 -25.38 -15.29 20.29
N LYS A 134 -25.43 -16.54 19.86
CA LYS A 134 -26.70 -17.24 19.59
C LYS A 134 -27.48 -17.26 20.91
N SER A 135 -28.43 -16.35 21.05
CA SER A 135 -29.51 -16.40 22.04
C SER A 135 -30.65 -17.25 21.51
#